data_AF-A0A9D2VG71-F1
#
_entry.id   AF-A0A9D2VG71-F1
#
_cell.length_a   1.000
_cell.length_b   1.000
_cell.length_c   1.000
_cell.angle_alpha   90.00
_cell.angle_beta   90.00
_cell.angle_gamma   90.00
#
_symmetry.space_group_name_H-M   'P 1'
#
loop_
_entity.id
_entity.type
_entity.pdbx_description
1 polymer ?
#
loop_
_entity_poly.entity_id
_entity_poly.type
_entity_poly.pdbx_seq_one_letter_code
_entity_poly.pdbx_strand_id
1 'polypeptide(L)'
;FPELVRRAKAGGLCPDLVTDQTSAHDLVNGYLPLGWTVAQWRTAQADPSQHARLQHDAAQSCVQHVQAMLDFKEMGVPVVDYGNNIRQVAYDHGVKNAFDFPGFVPAYIRPLFCEGKGPFRWVALSGDPEDIYKTDQKIKELFPDNHHVHRWLDMAKDRIAFQGLPARICWLGLGERHLAGLAFNEMVRNGELKAPIVIGRDHLDTGSVASPNRETESMRDGTDAVSDWPLLNALLNTASGASWVSLHHGGGVGMGYSQHSGLVIVADGSKEADARLARVLVNDCGTGVMRHADAGYELAVKTAKEFGLKLPMIK
;
A
#
# COMPACT_ATOMS: atom_id res chain seq x y z
N PHE A 1 -4.32 -2.66 24.21
CA PHE A 1 -4.97 -3.96 23.96
C PHE A 1 -5.21 -4.82 25.20
N PRO A 2 -4.24 -5.06 26.11
CA PRO A 2 -4.47 -5.97 27.26
C PRO A 2 -5.69 -5.62 28.12
N GLU A 3 -5.89 -4.32 28.40
CA GLU A 3 -7.06 -3.85 29.14
C GLU A 3 -8.38 -4.07 28.38
N LEU A 4 -8.37 -3.99 27.05
CA LEU A 4 -9.56 -4.26 26.22
C LEU A 4 -9.90 -5.76 26.26
N VAL A 5 -8.90 -6.63 26.17
CA VAL A 5 -9.08 -8.09 26.32
C VAL A 5 -9.69 -8.42 27.68
N ARG A 6 -9.14 -7.82 28.76
CA ARG A 6 -9.65 -8.03 30.13
C ARG A 6 -11.12 -7.65 30.25
N ARG A 7 -11.52 -6.51 29.67
CA ARG A 7 -12.92 -6.06 29.65
C ARG A 7 -13.81 -7.00 28.85
N ALA A 8 -13.36 -7.44 27.67
CA ALA A 8 -14.12 -8.37 26.83
C ALA A 8 -14.31 -9.73 27.54
N LYS A 9 -13.26 -10.28 28.16
CA LYS A 9 -13.33 -11.52 28.96
C LYS A 9 -14.26 -11.40 30.17
N ALA A 10 -14.48 -10.19 30.69
CA ALA A 10 -15.40 -9.91 31.80
C ALA A 10 -16.87 -9.68 31.32
N GLY A 11 -17.20 -9.96 30.06
CA GLY A 11 -18.53 -9.74 29.49
C GLY A 11 -18.78 -8.31 28.99
N GLY A 12 -17.72 -7.49 28.90
CA GLY A 12 -17.78 -6.18 28.26
C GLY A 12 -17.76 -6.25 26.74
N LEU A 13 -17.68 -5.08 26.10
CA LEU A 13 -17.65 -4.96 24.64
C LEU A 13 -16.47 -5.76 24.04
N CYS A 14 -16.78 -6.62 23.08
CA CYS A 14 -15.82 -7.36 22.27
C CYS A 14 -15.83 -6.78 20.84
N PRO A 15 -14.68 -6.39 20.27
CA PRO A 15 -14.63 -5.85 18.91
C PRO A 15 -14.90 -6.93 17.86
N ASP A 16 -15.49 -6.53 16.73
CA ASP A 16 -15.71 -7.43 15.59
C ASP A 16 -14.48 -7.63 14.69
N LEU A 17 -13.46 -6.77 14.84
CA LEU A 17 -12.19 -6.84 14.12
C LEU A 17 -11.09 -6.20 14.97
N VAL A 18 -9.90 -6.82 14.99
CA VAL A 18 -8.71 -6.28 15.64
C VAL A 18 -7.56 -6.17 14.65
N THR A 19 -6.89 -5.02 14.68
CA THR A 19 -5.69 -4.73 13.89
C THR A 19 -4.85 -3.69 14.62
N ASP A 20 -3.61 -3.49 14.19
CA ASP A 20 -2.74 -2.43 14.70
C ASP A 20 -2.06 -1.65 13.56
N GLN A 21 -1.80 -0.36 13.79
CA GLN A 21 -1.06 0.50 12.88
C GLN A 21 -0.14 1.49 13.64
N THR A 22 0.30 1.13 14.85
CA THR A 22 1.43 1.83 15.48
C THR A 22 2.67 1.74 14.59
N SER A 23 3.66 2.61 14.78
CA SER A 23 4.91 2.52 14.03
C SER A 23 5.88 1.51 14.65
N ALA A 24 5.42 0.25 14.82
CA ALA A 24 6.21 -0.84 15.42
C ALA A 24 7.48 -1.20 14.63
N HIS A 25 7.56 -0.79 13.36
CA HIS A 25 8.74 -0.96 12.50
C HIS A 25 9.95 -0.12 12.94
N ASP A 26 9.77 0.87 13.82
CA ASP A 26 10.83 1.68 14.40
C ASP A 26 10.59 1.87 15.90
N LEU A 27 11.25 1.04 16.71
CA LEU A 27 11.05 1.04 18.16
C LEU A 27 11.62 2.27 18.87
N VAL A 28 12.53 3.02 18.24
CA VAL A 28 13.06 4.27 18.81
C VAL A 28 12.09 5.41 18.54
N ASN A 29 11.62 5.53 17.30
CA ASN A 29 10.88 6.70 16.83
C ASN A 29 9.37 6.51 16.71
N GLY A 30 8.88 5.26 16.80
CA GLY A 30 7.53 4.91 16.41
C GLY A 30 6.63 4.26 17.45
N TYR A 31 7.19 3.70 18.54
CA TYR A 31 6.41 2.97 19.54
C TYR A 31 6.66 3.47 20.95
N LEU A 32 5.64 4.03 21.60
CA LEU A 32 5.71 4.51 22.99
C LEU A 32 5.64 3.31 23.96
N PRO A 33 6.66 3.07 24.80
CA PRO A 33 6.63 1.97 25.76
C PRO A 33 5.51 2.13 26.80
N LEU A 34 4.99 1.00 27.29
CA LEU A 34 4.01 0.97 28.36
C LEU A 34 4.59 1.62 29.64
N GLY A 35 3.80 2.48 30.27
CA GLY A 35 4.20 3.19 31.49
C GLY A 35 5.07 4.43 31.26
N TRP A 36 5.48 4.71 30.01
CA TRP A 36 6.18 5.94 29.65
C TRP A 36 5.21 7.05 29.29
N THR A 37 5.58 8.29 29.61
CA THR A 37 4.95 9.49 29.06
C THR A 37 5.57 9.88 27.74
N VAL A 38 4.83 10.61 26.91
CA VAL A 38 5.35 11.16 25.64
C VAL A 38 6.61 12.00 25.87
N ALA A 39 6.67 12.78 26.95
CA ALA A 39 7.85 13.60 27.26
C ALA A 39 9.10 12.74 27.53
N GLN A 40 8.99 11.69 28.36
CA GLN A 40 10.09 10.76 28.61
C GLN A 40 10.56 10.08 27.31
N TRP A 41 9.62 9.67 26.47
CA TRP A 41 9.94 9.06 25.19
C TRP A 41 10.66 10.01 24.24
N ARG A 42 10.21 11.27 24.12
CA ARG A 42 10.90 12.30 23.31
C ARG A 42 12.31 12.59 23.83
N THR A 43 12.50 12.64 25.14
CA THR A 43 13.83 12.82 25.73
C THR A 43 14.75 11.64 25.39
N ALA A 44 14.29 10.39 25.54
CA ALA A 44 15.08 9.22 25.19
C ALA A 44 15.33 9.08 23.68
N GLN A 45 14.36 9.46 22.84
CA GLN A 45 14.51 9.48 21.38
C GLN A 45 15.67 10.38 20.95
N ALA A 46 15.81 11.54 21.58
CA ALA A 46 16.84 12.53 21.26
C ALA A 46 18.25 12.16 21.81
N ASP A 47 18.35 11.18 22.69
CA ASP A 47 19.60 10.76 23.35
C ASP A 47 19.98 9.33 22.92
N PRO A 48 20.96 9.17 22.01
CA PRO A 48 21.43 7.85 21.55
C PRO A 48 21.84 6.89 22.67
N SER A 49 22.27 7.39 23.83
CA SER A 49 22.64 6.55 24.97
C SER A 49 21.43 5.82 25.59
N GLN A 50 20.22 6.32 25.37
CA GLN A 50 18.97 5.73 25.86
C GLN A 50 18.33 4.77 24.84
N HIS A 51 18.80 4.73 23.60
CA HIS A 51 18.15 3.99 22.51
C HIS A 51 18.03 2.50 22.82
N ALA A 52 19.06 1.88 23.39
CA ALA A 52 19.02 0.45 23.73
C ALA A 52 17.91 0.12 24.74
N ARG A 53 17.76 0.95 25.79
CA ARG A 53 16.67 0.80 26.77
C ARG A 53 15.31 1.05 26.12
N LEU A 54 15.20 2.12 25.33
CA LEU A 54 13.97 2.48 24.65
C LEU A 54 13.50 1.35 23.70
N GLN A 55 14.41 0.81 22.89
CA GLN A 55 14.12 -0.31 22.00
C GLN A 55 13.66 -1.54 22.79
N HIS A 56 14.34 -1.87 23.88
CA HIS A 56 13.96 -2.98 24.74
C HIS A 56 12.55 -2.80 25.34
N ASP A 57 12.30 -1.66 25.99
CA ASP A 57 11.03 -1.35 26.66
C ASP A 57 9.87 -1.30 25.64
N ALA A 58 10.11 -0.73 24.45
CA ALA A 58 9.15 -0.72 23.35
C ALA A 58 8.87 -2.15 22.84
N ALA A 59 9.89 -2.97 22.62
CA ALA A 59 9.71 -4.36 22.19
C ALA A 59 8.91 -5.20 23.21
N GLN A 60 9.19 -5.06 24.51
CA GLN A 60 8.41 -5.73 25.57
C GLN A 60 6.95 -5.26 25.58
N SER A 61 6.70 -3.99 25.22
CA SER A 61 5.36 -3.47 25.06
C SER A 61 4.66 -4.04 23.81
N CYS A 62 5.37 -4.24 22.70
CA CYS A 62 4.87 -4.94 21.53
C CYS A 62 4.52 -6.42 21.84
N VAL A 63 5.33 -7.11 22.64
CA VAL A 63 5.04 -8.50 23.09
C VAL A 63 3.69 -8.57 23.78
N GLN A 64 3.45 -7.71 24.77
CA GLN A 64 2.16 -7.67 25.48
C GLN A 64 0.99 -7.26 24.56
N HIS A 65 1.26 -6.36 23.61
CA HIS A 65 0.27 -5.95 22.62
C HIS A 65 -0.14 -7.12 21.72
N VAL A 66 0.82 -7.83 21.12
CA VAL A 66 0.56 -8.97 20.23
C VAL A 66 -0.07 -10.12 20.99
N GLN A 67 0.34 -10.40 22.24
CA GLN A 67 -0.34 -11.38 23.08
C GLN A 67 -1.83 -11.03 23.25
N ALA A 68 -2.16 -9.76 23.47
CA ALA A 68 -3.55 -9.35 23.57
C ALA A 68 -4.31 -9.45 22.22
N MET A 69 -3.63 -9.28 21.08
CA MET A 69 -4.22 -9.55 19.77
C MET A 69 -4.50 -11.05 19.60
N LEU A 70 -3.57 -11.92 20.02
CA LEU A 70 -3.76 -13.38 20.02
C LEU A 70 -4.92 -13.80 20.93
N ASP A 71 -5.03 -13.22 22.11
CA ASP A 71 -6.16 -13.46 23.01
C ASP A 71 -7.51 -13.10 22.35
N PHE A 72 -7.60 -12.01 21.58
CA PHE A 72 -8.80 -11.68 20.81
C PHE A 72 -9.07 -12.71 19.71
N LYS A 73 -8.03 -13.21 19.03
CA LYS A 73 -8.16 -14.30 18.05
C LYS A 73 -8.71 -15.58 18.71
N GLU A 74 -8.23 -15.94 19.90
CA GLU A 74 -8.75 -17.08 20.67
C GLU A 74 -10.22 -16.92 21.07
N MET A 75 -10.68 -15.68 21.24
CA MET A 75 -12.09 -15.35 21.47
C MET A 75 -12.94 -15.38 20.18
N GLY A 76 -12.36 -15.73 19.04
CA GLY A 76 -13.04 -15.82 17.75
C GLY A 76 -13.11 -14.50 16.97
N VAL A 77 -12.44 -13.45 17.44
CA VAL A 77 -12.38 -12.17 16.73
C VAL A 77 -11.42 -12.30 15.54
N PRO A 78 -11.80 -11.88 14.32
CA PRO A 78 -10.86 -11.70 13.22
C PRO A 78 -9.74 -10.74 13.61
N VAL A 79 -8.50 -11.21 13.50
CA VAL A 79 -7.29 -10.42 13.78
C VAL A 79 -6.42 -10.38 12.55
N VAL A 80 -5.88 -9.20 12.24
CA VAL A 80 -5.02 -9.00 11.09
C VAL A 80 -3.86 -8.05 11.43
N ASP A 81 -2.69 -8.30 10.85
CA ASP A 81 -1.57 -7.36 10.86
C ASP A 81 -1.70 -6.38 9.70
N TYR A 82 -1.59 -5.07 9.99
CA TYR A 82 -1.73 -4.00 8.99
C TYR A 82 -0.40 -3.42 8.51
N GLY A 83 0.63 -4.27 8.46
CA GLY A 83 1.83 -3.98 7.71
C GLY A 83 2.81 -3.05 8.41
N ASN A 84 2.87 -3.11 9.75
CA ASN A 84 3.82 -2.37 10.57
C ASN A 84 4.88 -3.24 11.24
N ASN A 85 4.92 -4.53 10.91
CA ASN A 85 5.89 -5.53 11.39
C ASN A 85 5.81 -5.87 12.89
N ILE A 86 4.70 -5.54 13.56
CA ILE A 86 4.56 -5.78 15.01
C ILE A 86 4.65 -7.28 15.38
N ARG A 87 4.16 -8.18 14.51
CA ARG A 87 4.28 -9.63 14.69
C ARG A 87 5.74 -10.09 14.76
N GLN A 88 6.60 -9.57 13.86
CA GLN A 88 8.01 -9.90 13.86
C GLN A 88 8.71 -9.42 15.13
N VAL A 89 8.43 -8.17 15.56
CA VAL A 89 8.96 -7.64 16.82
C VAL A 89 8.60 -8.56 17.98
N ALA A 90 7.34 -8.98 18.09
CA ALA A 90 6.90 -9.88 19.15
C ALA A 90 7.53 -11.28 19.03
N TYR A 91 7.66 -11.82 17.82
CA TYR A 91 8.29 -13.12 17.56
C TYR A 91 9.76 -13.16 18.00
N ASP A 92 10.53 -12.13 17.63
CA ASP A 92 11.93 -11.97 18.00
C ASP A 92 12.12 -11.88 19.52
N HIS A 93 11.09 -11.40 20.22
CA HIS A 93 11.07 -11.23 21.67
C HIS A 93 10.29 -12.32 22.42
N GLY A 94 10.02 -13.46 21.77
CA GLY A 94 9.60 -14.70 22.43
C GLY A 94 8.16 -15.15 22.19
N VAL A 95 7.32 -14.37 21.50
CA VAL A 95 5.96 -14.77 21.14
C VAL A 95 5.99 -15.70 19.93
N LYS A 96 6.20 -17.00 20.16
CA LYS A 96 6.44 -17.98 19.07
C LYS A 96 5.27 -18.16 18.12
N ASN A 97 4.06 -17.85 18.57
CA ASN A 97 2.83 -17.88 17.78
C ASN A 97 2.39 -16.48 17.32
N ALA A 98 3.29 -15.49 17.26
CA ALA A 98 2.95 -14.13 16.82
C ALA A 98 2.40 -14.07 15.38
N PHE A 99 2.74 -15.04 14.53
CA PHE A 99 2.25 -15.15 13.15
C PHE A 99 0.97 -15.98 13.01
N ASP A 100 0.31 -16.35 14.12
CA ASP A 100 -0.96 -17.08 14.09
C ASP A 100 -2.13 -16.26 13.52
N PHE A 101 -1.97 -14.95 13.34
CA PHE A 101 -2.87 -14.12 12.56
C PHE A 101 -2.17 -13.56 11.30
N PRO A 102 -2.86 -13.49 10.16
CA PRO A 102 -2.25 -13.16 8.88
C PRO A 102 -2.01 -11.65 8.71
N GLY A 103 -1.15 -11.29 7.76
CA GLY A 103 -1.13 -9.94 7.21
C GLY A 103 -2.35 -9.63 6.36
N PHE A 104 -2.70 -8.36 6.25
CA PHE A 104 -3.89 -7.93 5.50
C PHE A 104 -3.80 -8.21 4.00
N VAL A 105 -2.59 -8.31 3.44
CA VAL A 105 -2.42 -8.58 2.01
C VAL A 105 -2.80 -10.01 1.63
N PRO A 106 -2.21 -11.06 2.23
CA PRO A 106 -2.68 -12.43 1.99
C PRO A 106 -4.14 -12.64 2.38
N ALA A 107 -4.63 -11.96 3.42
CA ALA A 107 -6.01 -12.12 3.90
C ALA A 107 -7.06 -11.47 2.98
N TYR A 108 -6.80 -10.28 2.43
CA TYR A 108 -7.83 -9.46 1.81
C TYR A 108 -7.43 -8.80 0.48
N ILE A 109 -6.18 -8.37 0.31
CA ILE A 109 -5.79 -7.47 -0.79
C ILE A 109 -5.24 -8.19 -2.01
N ARG A 110 -4.60 -9.36 -1.84
CA ARG A 110 -3.92 -10.05 -2.94
C ARG A 110 -4.77 -10.30 -4.20
N PRO A 111 -6.08 -10.61 -4.10
CA PRO A 111 -6.91 -10.72 -5.30
C PRO A 111 -6.93 -9.43 -6.14
N LEU A 112 -6.94 -8.25 -5.50
CA LEU A 112 -6.85 -6.96 -6.21
C LEU A 112 -5.50 -6.80 -6.91
N PHE A 113 -4.40 -7.22 -6.26
CA PHE A 113 -3.08 -7.19 -6.89
C PHE A 113 -3.00 -8.10 -8.12
N CYS A 114 -3.66 -9.26 -8.10
CA CYS A 114 -3.72 -10.16 -9.26
C CYS A 114 -4.38 -9.49 -10.49
N GLU A 115 -5.27 -8.52 -10.27
CA GLU A 115 -5.90 -7.70 -11.33
C GLU A 115 -5.10 -6.43 -11.69
N GLY A 116 -3.92 -6.24 -11.09
CA GLY A 116 -3.10 -5.04 -11.25
C GLY A 116 -3.62 -3.82 -10.49
N LYS A 117 -4.63 -3.97 -9.64
CA LYS A 117 -5.15 -2.88 -8.80
C LYS A 117 -4.19 -2.56 -7.67
N GLY A 118 -4.24 -1.32 -7.23
CA GLY A 118 -3.44 -0.81 -6.12
C GLY A 118 -3.67 0.68 -5.92
N PRO A 119 -2.91 1.35 -5.04
CA PRO A 119 -3.20 2.70 -4.57
C PRO A 119 -2.79 3.80 -5.58
N PHE A 120 -3.30 3.69 -6.80
CA PHE A 120 -3.21 4.68 -7.87
C PHE A 120 -3.80 6.01 -7.42
N ARG A 121 -3.06 7.10 -7.64
CA ARG A 121 -3.42 8.43 -7.16
C ARG A 121 -2.97 9.51 -8.12
N TRP A 122 -3.62 10.66 -8.04
CA TRP A 122 -3.20 11.84 -8.77
C TRP A 122 -3.36 13.12 -7.94
N VAL A 123 -2.63 14.16 -8.36
CA VAL A 123 -2.53 15.46 -7.68
C VAL A 123 -2.68 16.57 -8.70
N ALA A 124 -3.53 17.56 -8.41
CA ALA A 124 -3.70 18.74 -9.24
C ALA A 124 -2.66 19.80 -8.93
N LEU A 125 -1.74 20.09 -9.86
CA LEU A 125 -0.70 21.10 -9.65
C LEU A 125 -1.22 22.54 -9.63
N SER A 126 -2.46 22.76 -10.05
CA SER A 126 -3.14 24.05 -9.96
C SER A 126 -3.40 24.48 -8.52
N GLY A 127 -3.44 23.53 -7.58
CA GLY A 127 -3.93 23.75 -6.22
C GLY A 127 -5.45 23.90 -6.14
N ASP A 128 -6.17 23.75 -7.25
CA ASP A 128 -7.61 24.00 -7.32
C ASP A 128 -8.40 22.69 -7.16
N PRO A 129 -9.32 22.59 -6.17
CA PRO A 129 -10.07 21.36 -5.91
C PRO A 129 -11.01 20.98 -7.07
N GLU A 130 -11.43 21.93 -7.91
CA GLU A 130 -12.29 21.64 -9.05
C GLU A 130 -11.61 20.72 -10.08
N ASP A 131 -10.28 20.75 -10.19
CA ASP A 131 -9.56 19.82 -11.06
C ASP A 131 -9.70 18.37 -10.55
N ILE A 132 -9.75 18.16 -9.24
CA ILE A 132 -10.03 16.84 -8.66
C ILE A 132 -11.49 16.43 -8.88
N TYR A 133 -12.45 17.34 -8.71
CA TYR A 133 -13.86 16.99 -8.95
C TYR A 133 -14.15 16.66 -10.42
N LYS A 134 -13.49 17.35 -11.36
CA LYS A 134 -13.57 17.04 -12.80
C LYS A 134 -12.95 15.68 -13.12
N THR A 135 -11.79 15.37 -12.53
CA THR A 135 -11.17 14.04 -12.72
C THR A 135 -12.00 12.94 -12.07
N ASP A 136 -12.62 13.15 -10.90
CA ASP A 136 -13.57 12.21 -10.29
C ASP A 136 -14.73 11.91 -11.26
N GLN A 137 -15.32 12.95 -11.86
CA GLN A 137 -16.38 12.80 -12.86
C GLN A 137 -15.90 12.06 -14.12
N LYS A 138 -14.69 12.39 -14.62
CA LYS A 138 -14.10 11.70 -15.77
C LYS A 138 -13.91 10.21 -15.51
N ILE A 139 -13.47 9.82 -14.31
CA ILE A 139 -13.32 8.41 -13.94
C ILE A 139 -14.67 7.69 -13.98
N LYS A 140 -15.76 8.32 -13.52
CA LYS A 140 -17.10 7.72 -13.62
C LYS A 140 -17.56 7.54 -15.06
N GLU A 141 -17.24 8.49 -15.94
CA GLU A 141 -17.54 8.41 -17.38
C GLU A 141 -16.75 7.32 -18.10
N LEU A 142 -15.46 7.15 -17.77
CA LEU A 142 -14.61 6.12 -18.35
C LEU A 142 -15.02 4.71 -17.92
N PHE A 143 -15.50 4.56 -16.68
CA PHE A 143 -15.84 3.27 -16.09
C PHE A 143 -17.28 3.26 -15.56
N PRO A 144 -18.30 3.37 -16.43
CA PRO A 144 -19.69 3.56 -16.01
C PRO A 144 -20.25 2.38 -15.21
N ASP A 145 -19.76 1.17 -15.48
CA ASP A 145 -20.22 -0.07 -14.82
C ASP A 145 -19.45 -0.38 -13.53
N ASN A 146 -18.41 0.40 -13.19
CA ASN A 146 -17.62 0.18 -11.98
C ASN A 146 -18.28 0.88 -10.77
N HIS A 147 -19.41 0.32 -10.31
CA HIS A 147 -20.20 0.88 -9.21
C HIS A 147 -19.42 1.03 -7.89
N HIS A 148 -18.41 0.18 -7.67
CA HIS A 148 -17.52 0.30 -6.51
C HIS A 148 -16.67 1.57 -6.58
N VAL A 149 -16.06 1.86 -7.73
CA VAL A 149 -15.30 3.10 -7.95
C VAL A 149 -16.20 4.33 -7.83
N HIS A 150 -17.43 4.28 -8.36
CA HIS A 150 -18.37 5.41 -8.26
C HIS A 150 -18.70 5.72 -6.80
N ARG A 151 -19.09 4.69 -6.03
CA ARG A 151 -19.38 4.83 -4.59
C ARG A 151 -18.15 5.32 -3.83
N TRP A 152 -16.96 4.83 -4.17
CA TRP A 152 -15.71 5.30 -3.57
C TRP A 152 -15.50 6.79 -3.80
N LEU A 153 -15.65 7.27 -5.04
CA LEU A 153 -15.47 8.69 -5.37
C LEU A 153 -16.52 9.59 -4.69
N ASP A 154 -17.77 9.14 -4.60
CA ASP A 154 -18.81 9.86 -3.86
C ASP A 154 -18.45 10.01 -2.38
N MET A 155 -18.08 8.90 -1.72
CA MET A 155 -17.63 8.95 -0.33
C MET A 155 -16.37 9.80 -0.17
N ALA A 156 -15.43 9.70 -1.11
CA ALA A 156 -14.18 10.44 -1.04
C ALA A 156 -14.39 11.95 -1.21
N LYS A 157 -15.42 12.37 -1.97
CA LYS A 157 -15.85 13.77 -2.04
C LYS A 157 -16.50 14.25 -0.75
N ASP A 158 -17.37 13.43 -0.16
CA ASP A 158 -18.16 13.83 1.01
C ASP A 158 -17.38 13.72 2.34
N ARG A 159 -16.34 12.88 2.39
CA ARG A 159 -15.71 12.45 3.66
C ARG A 159 -14.22 12.76 3.75
N ILE A 160 -13.56 13.15 2.67
CA ILE A 160 -12.10 13.41 2.67
C ILE A 160 -11.84 14.89 2.35
N ALA A 161 -11.35 15.62 3.34
CA ALA A 161 -10.84 16.97 3.15
C ALA A 161 -9.45 16.92 2.48
N PHE A 162 -9.20 17.81 1.53
CA PHE A 162 -7.88 17.94 0.91
C PHE A 162 -6.83 18.47 1.89
N GLN A 163 -5.58 18.08 1.68
CA GLN A 163 -4.42 18.52 2.46
C GLN A 163 -3.29 18.92 1.50
N GLY A 164 -2.88 20.19 1.52
CA GLY A 164 -1.92 20.72 0.54
C GLY A 164 -2.55 20.81 -0.86
N LEU A 165 -1.84 20.33 -1.89
CA LEU A 165 -2.42 20.24 -3.24
C LEU A 165 -3.59 19.24 -3.24
N PRO A 166 -4.75 19.59 -3.83
CA PRO A 166 -5.85 18.65 -3.99
C PRO A 166 -5.39 17.38 -4.71
N ALA A 167 -5.72 16.24 -4.11
CA ALA A 167 -5.28 14.93 -4.57
C ALA A 167 -6.39 13.91 -4.38
N ARG A 168 -6.40 12.88 -5.23
CA ARG A 168 -7.33 11.76 -5.13
C ARG A 168 -6.58 10.45 -5.18
N ILE A 169 -6.97 9.55 -4.30
CA ILE A 169 -6.63 8.13 -4.33
C ILE A 169 -7.83 7.38 -4.94
N CYS A 170 -7.59 6.48 -5.88
CA CYS A 170 -8.63 5.61 -6.45
C CYS A 170 -7.96 4.35 -6.98
N TRP A 171 -8.36 3.19 -6.45
CA TRP A 171 -7.74 1.93 -6.84
C TRP A 171 -8.19 1.52 -8.24
N LEU A 172 -7.27 1.63 -9.20
CA LEU A 172 -7.46 1.25 -10.60
C LEU A 172 -6.45 0.16 -11.00
N GLY A 173 -6.88 -0.77 -11.84
CA GLY A 173 -6.13 -1.95 -12.27
C GLY A 173 -5.47 -1.83 -13.64
N LEU A 174 -4.94 -2.97 -14.10
CA LEU A 174 -4.49 -3.12 -15.49
C LEU A 174 -5.68 -2.88 -16.42
N GLY A 175 -5.46 -2.11 -17.48
CA GLY A 175 -6.54 -1.67 -18.37
C GLY A 175 -7.20 -0.36 -17.94
N GLU A 176 -7.21 -0.01 -16.66
CA GLU A 176 -7.89 1.21 -16.18
C GLU A 176 -6.92 2.39 -16.02
N ARG A 177 -5.73 2.16 -15.43
CA ARG A 177 -4.77 3.25 -15.11
C ARG A 177 -4.36 4.09 -16.32
N HIS A 178 -4.03 3.44 -17.43
CA HIS A 178 -3.57 4.13 -18.64
C HIS A 178 -4.70 4.94 -19.32
N LEU A 179 -5.93 4.43 -19.31
CA LEU A 179 -7.10 5.15 -19.84
C LEU A 179 -7.37 6.41 -19.02
N ALA A 180 -7.33 6.30 -17.69
CA ALA A 180 -7.44 7.45 -16.79
C ALA A 180 -6.33 8.48 -17.05
N GLY A 181 -5.07 8.04 -17.13
CA GLY A 181 -3.94 8.94 -17.36
C GLY A 181 -4.00 9.67 -18.71
N LEU A 182 -4.39 8.97 -19.79
CA LEU A 182 -4.58 9.58 -21.11
C LEU A 182 -5.73 10.59 -21.12
N ALA A 183 -6.86 10.26 -20.49
CA ALA A 183 -7.98 11.18 -20.38
C ALA A 183 -7.61 12.44 -19.58
N PHE A 184 -6.89 12.29 -18.46
CA PHE A 184 -6.41 13.44 -17.70
C PHE A 184 -5.47 14.32 -18.53
N ASN A 185 -4.58 13.71 -19.31
CA ASN A 185 -3.68 14.46 -20.21
C ASN A 185 -4.46 15.22 -21.29
N GLU A 186 -5.51 14.62 -21.85
CA GLU A 186 -6.41 15.30 -22.79
C GLU A 186 -7.15 16.48 -22.12
N MET A 187 -7.65 16.30 -20.89
CA MET A 187 -8.32 17.36 -20.14
C MET A 187 -7.37 18.51 -19.77
N VAL A 188 -6.07 18.25 -19.58
CA VAL A 188 -5.06 19.31 -19.43
C VAL A 188 -4.86 20.03 -20.76
N ARG A 189 -4.73 19.28 -21.86
CA ARG A 189 -4.50 19.83 -23.21
C ARG A 189 -5.64 20.75 -23.68
N ASN A 190 -6.88 20.39 -23.39
CA ASN A 190 -8.06 21.14 -23.82
C ASN A 190 -8.47 22.27 -22.84
N GLY A 191 -7.77 22.40 -21.71
CA GLY A 191 -8.03 23.42 -20.70
C GLY A 191 -9.22 23.13 -19.77
N GLU A 192 -9.78 21.92 -19.80
CA GLU A 192 -10.78 21.48 -18.82
C GLU A 192 -10.15 21.41 -17.41
N LEU A 193 -8.89 21.00 -17.31
CA LEU A 193 -8.07 21.09 -16.09
C LEU A 193 -7.15 22.31 -16.16
N LYS A 194 -7.02 23.02 -15.03
CA LYS A 194 -6.33 24.33 -14.99
C LYS A 194 -4.80 24.23 -15.09
N ALA A 195 -4.23 23.08 -14.75
CA ALA A 195 -2.80 22.83 -14.78
C ALA A 195 -2.49 21.33 -14.97
N PRO A 196 -1.23 20.94 -15.22
CA PRO A 196 -0.83 19.54 -15.28
C PRO A 196 -1.23 18.72 -14.05
N ILE A 197 -1.46 17.43 -14.27
CA ILE A 197 -1.78 16.45 -13.23
C ILE A 197 -0.56 15.55 -12.99
N VAL A 198 -0.16 15.41 -11.74
CA VAL A 198 0.84 14.41 -11.34
C VAL A 198 0.13 13.11 -11.03
N ILE A 199 0.56 12.01 -11.64
CA ILE A 199 -0.02 10.67 -11.48
C ILE A 199 1.03 9.75 -10.89
N GLY A 200 0.70 9.09 -9.78
CA GLY A 200 1.60 8.17 -9.11
C GLY A 200 0.87 7.16 -8.25
N ARG A 201 1.58 6.62 -7.25
CA ARG A 201 1.05 5.63 -6.31
C ARG A 201 1.94 5.55 -5.07
N ASP A 202 1.50 4.75 -4.11
CA ASP A 202 2.41 4.24 -3.08
C ASP A 202 3.46 3.29 -3.68
N HIS A 203 4.50 2.99 -2.93
CA HIS A 203 5.42 1.88 -3.20
C HIS A 203 4.80 0.53 -2.85
N LEU A 204 3.76 0.50 -1.99
CA LEU A 204 2.85 -0.64 -1.88
C LEU A 204 1.98 -0.71 -3.14
N ASP A 205 2.31 -1.60 -4.05
CA ASP A 205 1.49 -1.90 -5.23
C ASP A 205 1.81 -3.30 -5.76
N THR A 206 0.96 -3.81 -6.64
CA THR A 206 0.98 -5.19 -7.14
C THR A 206 2.35 -5.69 -7.62
N GLY A 207 3.17 -4.83 -8.23
CA GLY A 207 4.43 -5.22 -8.85
C GLY A 207 5.67 -4.55 -8.30
N SER A 208 5.54 -3.74 -7.25
CA SER A 208 6.57 -2.76 -6.88
C SER A 208 7.19 -3.01 -5.51
N VAL A 209 6.94 -4.16 -4.88
CA VAL A 209 7.44 -4.44 -3.53
C VAL A 209 7.71 -5.93 -3.31
N ALA A 210 8.81 -6.20 -2.61
CA ALA A 210 9.07 -7.46 -1.92
C ALA A 210 9.16 -7.17 -0.43
N SER A 211 8.29 -7.81 0.37
CA SER A 211 8.10 -7.56 1.79
C SER A 211 7.42 -8.79 2.44
N PRO A 212 8.22 -9.77 2.92
CA PRO A 212 7.72 -11.07 3.39
C PRO A 212 6.77 -11.01 4.59
N ASN A 213 6.79 -9.92 5.35
CA ASN A 213 5.89 -9.73 6.51
C ASN A 213 4.68 -8.84 6.18
N ARG A 214 4.48 -8.51 4.89
CA ARG A 214 3.39 -7.63 4.43
C ARG A 214 2.89 -8.00 3.03
N GLU A 215 3.33 -7.31 1.98
CA GLU A 215 2.74 -7.47 0.64
C GLU A 215 2.97 -8.83 0.00
N THR A 216 4.13 -9.41 0.26
CA THR A 216 4.54 -10.70 -0.32
C THR A 216 4.53 -11.82 0.70
N GLU A 217 3.84 -11.63 1.84
CA GLU A 217 3.67 -12.65 2.87
C GLU A 217 2.86 -13.85 2.37
N SER A 218 3.40 -15.07 2.49
CA SER A 218 2.73 -16.29 2.06
C SER A 218 2.38 -16.26 0.56
N MET A 219 3.36 -16.01 -0.31
CA MET A 219 3.17 -16.23 -1.75
C MET A 219 2.86 -17.71 -2.00
N ARG A 220 2.00 -18.02 -2.98
CA ARG A 220 1.52 -19.38 -3.26
C ARG A 220 2.67 -20.36 -3.56
N ASP A 221 3.75 -19.87 -4.15
CA ASP A 221 4.95 -20.60 -4.54
C ASP A 221 6.14 -20.41 -3.58
N GLY A 222 5.95 -19.70 -2.46
CA GLY A 222 6.99 -19.41 -1.47
C GLY A 222 8.03 -18.37 -1.90
N THR A 223 7.77 -17.56 -2.93
CA THR A 223 8.69 -16.51 -3.42
C THR A 223 8.61 -15.19 -2.64
N ASP A 224 8.22 -15.25 -1.37
CA ASP A 224 7.98 -14.10 -0.49
C ASP A 224 9.14 -13.09 -0.50
N ALA A 225 10.38 -13.59 -0.42
CA ALA A 225 11.60 -12.79 -0.30
C ALA A 225 12.28 -12.42 -1.62
N VAL A 226 11.73 -12.83 -2.77
CA VAL A 226 12.33 -12.53 -4.08
C VAL A 226 12.16 -11.04 -4.39
N SER A 227 13.26 -10.29 -4.37
CA SER A 227 13.26 -8.84 -4.57
C SER A 227 13.62 -8.39 -5.98
N ASP A 228 13.81 -9.29 -6.94
CA ASP A 228 14.04 -8.91 -8.34
C ASP A 228 12.89 -8.07 -8.92
N TRP A 229 11.65 -8.38 -8.52
CA TRP A 229 10.44 -7.73 -9.04
C TRP A 229 10.37 -6.21 -8.83
N PRO A 230 10.53 -5.65 -7.61
CA PRO A 230 10.58 -4.20 -7.42
C PRO A 230 11.74 -3.54 -8.17
N LEU A 231 12.89 -4.21 -8.30
CA LEU A 231 14.03 -3.70 -9.08
C LEU A 231 13.66 -3.61 -10.57
N LEU A 232 13.10 -4.68 -11.14
CA LEU A 232 12.60 -4.71 -12.51
C LEU A 232 11.49 -3.70 -12.75
N ASN A 233 10.58 -3.51 -11.80
CA ASN A 233 9.54 -2.48 -11.89
C ASN A 233 10.15 -1.07 -12.02
N ALA A 234 11.15 -0.72 -11.20
CA ALA A 234 11.84 0.57 -11.33
C ALA A 234 12.57 0.72 -12.68
N LEU A 235 13.32 -0.31 -13.10
CA LEU A 235 14.03 -0.30 -14.37
C LEU A 235 13.05 -0.14 -15.55
N LEU A 236 11.95 -0.88 -15.55
CA LEU A 236 10.94 -0.83 -16.60
C LEU A 236 10.19 0.51 -16.61
N ASN A 237 9.87 1.07 -15.45
CA ASN A 237 9.25 2.40 -15.36
C ASN A 237 10.17 3.50 -15.87
N THR A 238 11.48 3.39 -15.63
CA THR A 238 12.51 4.27 -16.19
C THR A 238 12.52 4.16 -17.71
N ALA A 239 12.58 2.94 -18.25
CA ALA A 239 12.57 2.68 -19.70
C ALA A 239 11.24 3.09 -20.37
N SER A 240 10.13 3.05 -19.64
CA SER A 240 8.79 3.40 -20.15
C SER A 240 8.56 4.90 -20.24
N GLY A 241 9.34 5.69 -19.50
CA GLY A 241 9.30 7.15 -19.51
C GLY A 241 8.50 7.76 -18.37
N ALA A 242 8.54 7.18 -17.16
CA ALA A 242 8.11 7.88 -15.95
C ALA A 242 8.83 9.23 -15.81
N SER A 243 8.19 10.21 -15.17
CA SER A 243 8.82 11.51 -14.90
C SER A 243 9.87 11.40 -13.80
N TRP A 244 9.63 10.57 -12.79
CA TRP A 244 10.66 10.12 -11.86
C TRP A 244 10.36 8.72 -11.33
N VAL A 245 11.43 8.02 -10.95
CA VAL A 245 11.41 6.66 -10.41
C VAL A 245 12.27 6.63 -9.15
N SER A 246 11.86 5.85 -8.16
CA SER A 246 12.57 5.68 -6.90
C SER A 246 12.73 4.21 -6.56
N LEU A 247 13.83 3.87 -5.89
CA LEU A 247 14.10 2.56 -5.28
C LEU A 247 14.46 2.77 -3.83
N HIS A 248 13.65 2.25 -2.92
CA HIS A 248 13.79 2.44 -1.48
C HIS A 248 13.87 1.08 -0.76
N HIS A 249 14.39 1.10 0.46
CA HIS A 249 14.54 -0.05 1.34
C HIS A 249 13.89 0.24 2.71
N GLY A 250 13.21 -0.77 3.25
CA GLY A 250 12.67 -0.80 4.62
C GLY A 250 11.44 0.07 4.88
N GLY A 251 10.76 0.56 3.84
CA GLY A 251 9.53 1.33 4.01
C GLY A 251 8.42 0.50 4.64
N GLY A 252 7.82 1.07 5.68
CA GLY A 252 6.66 0.56 6.42
C GLY A 252 6.90 -0.64 7.34
N VAL A 253 7.75 -1.59 6.97
CA VAL A 253 8.12 -2.75 7.83
C VAL A 253 9.51 -2.62 8.49
N GLY A 254 10.26 -1.56 8.19
CA GLY A 254 11.54 -1.26 8.81
C GLY A 254 12.74 -1.85 8.07
N MET A 255 13.94 -1.46 8.49
CA MET A 255 15.19 -1.85 7.83
C MET A 255 15.35 -3.38 7.79
N GLY A 256 15.72 -3.90 6.61
CA GLY A 256 15.98 -5.32 6.37
C GLY A 256 14.75 -6.11 5.89
N TYR A 257 13.55 -5.54 5.97
CA TYR A 257 12.31 -6.29 5.75
C TYR A 257 11.58 -5.98 4.43
N SER A 258 12.00 -4.96 3.68
CA SER A 258 11.38 -4.67 2.37
C SER A 258 12.31 -3.98 1.37
N GLN A 259 12.09 -4.28 0.09
CA GLN A 259 12.64 -3.53 -1.05
C GLN A 259 11.50 -3.17 -1.98
N HIS A 260 11.43 -1.90 -2.42
CA HIS A 260 10.28 -1.45 -3.20
C HIS A 260 10.56 -0.21 -4.05
N SER A 261 9.81 -0.10 -5.15
CA SER A 261 9.93 0.96 -6.15
C SER A 261 8.72 1.89 -6.19
N GLY A 262 8.99 3.16 -6.48
CA GLY A 262 7.98 4.16 -6.78
C GLY A 262 8.10 4.65 -8.21
N LEU A 263 6.98 5.12 -8.75
CA LEU A 263 6.96 5.89 -9.99
C LEU A 263 6.02 7.06 -9.83
N VAL A 264 6.31 8.11 -10.58
CA VAL A 264 5.36 9.17 -10.87
C VAL A 264 5.56 9.65 -12.30
N ILE A 265 4.46 10.01 -12.96
CA ILE A 265 4.44 10.57 -14.31
C ILE A 265 3.54 11.81 -14.34
N VAL A 266 3.97 12.83 -15.09
CA VAL A 266 3.21 14.07 -15.29
C VAL A 266 2.39 13.99 -16.57
N ALA A 267 1.10 14.26 -16.46
CA ALA A 267 0.19 14.55 -17.57
C ALA A 267 0.14 16.07 -17.78
N ASP A 268 0.95 16.57 -18.71
CA ASP A 268 1.15 18.00 -18.99
C ASP A 268 0.38 18.52 -20.22
N GLY A 269 -0.43 17.67 -20.84
CA GLY A 269 -1.18 17.97 -22.05
C GLY A 269 -0.40 17.76 -23.35
N SER A 270 0.90 17.46 -23.30
CA SER A 270 1.71 17.22 -24.50
C SER A 270 1.38 15.87 -25.17
N LYS A 271 1.69 15.74 -26.47
CA LYS A 271 1.57 14.46 -27.18
C LYS A 271 2.66 13.48 -26.75
N GLU A 272 3.81 13.99 -26.32
CA GLU A 272 4.91 13.22 -25.77
C GLU A 272 4.52 12.58 -24.43
N ALA A 273 3.71 13.26 -23.61
CA ALA A 273 3.11 12.68 -22.41
C ALA A 273 2.13 11.55 -22.74
N ASP A 274 1.30 11.63 -23.80
CA ASP A 274 0.41 10.52 -24.19
C ASP A 274 1.20 9.23 -24.40
N ALA A 275 2.29 9.30 -25.17
CA ALA A 275 3.11 8.13 -25.47
C ALA A 275 3.75 7.53 -24.21
N ARG A 276 4.18 8.37 -23.26
CA ARG A 276 4.76 7.92 -21.98
C ARG A 276 3.68 7.31 -21.07
N LEU A 277 2.53 7.98 -20.92
CA LEU A 277 1.39 7.53 -20.10
C LEU A 277 0.85 6.18 -20.57
N ALA A 278 0.64 6.03 -21.88
CA ALA A 278 0.14 4.80 -22.48
C ALA A 278 1.06 3.60 -22.23
N ARG A 279 2.38 3.81 -22.12
CA ARG A 279 3.34 2.74 -21.81
C ARG A 279 3.51 2.51 -20.32
N VAL A 280 3.86 3.56 -19.56
CA VAL A 280 4.25 3.41 -18.15
C VAL A 280 3.09 2.94 -17.28
N LEU A 281 1.87 3.43 -17.51
CA LEU A 281 0.71 3.07 -16.69
C LEU A 281 0.18 1.66 -17.00
N VAL A 282 0.53 1.10 -18.15
CA VAL A 282 0.32 -0.33 -18.47
C VAL A 282 1.44 -1.17 -17.87
N ASN A 283 2.69 -0.81 -18.14
CA ASN A 283 3.85 -1.59 -17.73
C ASN A 283 3.96 -1.70 -16.21
N ASP A 284 3.70 -0.62 -15.47
CA ASP A 284 3.81 -0.61 -14.02
C ASP A 284 2.91 -1.64 -13.32
N CYS A 285 1.59 -1.53 -13.53
CA CYS A 285 0.66 -2.49 -12.94
C CYS A 285 0.74 -3.87 -13.64
N GLY A 286 1.16 -3.88 -14.92
CA GLY A 286 1.45 -5.09 -15.68
C GLY A 286 2.58 -5.92 -15.08
N THR A 287 3.63 -5.32 -14.48
CA THR A 287 4.65 -6.11 -13.76
C THR A 287 4.09 -6.80 -12.52
N GLY A 288 3.04 -6.23 -11.92
CA GLY A 288 2.36 -6.86 -10.79
C GLY A 288 1.51 -8.06 -11.19
N VAL A 289 0.76 -7.93 -12.28
CA VAL A 289 0.05 -9.08 -12.88
C VAL A 289 1.05 -10.15 -13.32
N MET A 290 2.17 -9.78 -13.95
CA MET A 290 3.26 -10.69 -14.30
C MET A 290 3.79 -11.45 -13.09
N ARG A 291 4.17 -10.74 -12.01
CA ARG A 291 4.73 -11.33 -10.79
C ARG A 291 3.77 -12.32 -10.15
N HIS A 292 2.48 -11.98 -10.05
CA HIS A 292 1.49 -12.88 -9.45
C HIS A 292 1.13 -14.06 -10.37
N ALA A 293 1.16 -13.87 -11.69
CA ALA A 293 0.97 -14.96 -12.63
C ALA A 293 2.14 -15.96 -12.56
N ASP A 294 3.38 -15.45 -12.44
CA ASP A 294 4.59 -16.25 -12.24
C ASP A 294 4.49 -17.09 -10.96
N ALA A 295 4.01 -16.49 -9.86
CA ALA A 295 3.74 -17.19 -8.61
C ALA A 295 2.53 -18.15 -8.63
N GLY A 296 1.90 -18.37 -9.79
CA GLY A 296 0.84 -19.35 -9.98
C GLY A 296 -0.55 -18.91 -9.52
N TYR A 297 -0.82 -17.62 -9.37
CA TYR A 297 -2.18 -17.15 -9.11
C TYR A 297 -3.02 -17.18 -10.39
N GLU A 298 -4.04 -18.04 -10.43
CA GLU A 298 -4.91 -18.25 -11.60
C GLU A 298 -5.61 -16.98 -12.07
N LEU A 299 -6.04 -16.13 -11.11
CA LEU A 299 -6.63 -14.83 -11.42
C LEU A 299 -5.65 -13.94 -12.19
N ALA A 300 -4.37 -13.89 -11.78
CA ALA A 300 -3.36 -13.10 -12.46
C ALA A 300 -3.04 -13.66 -13.86
N VAL A 301 -3.01 -14.98 -14.02
CA VAL A 301 -2.86 -15.62 -15.34
C VAL A 301 -4.04 -15.25 -16.25
N LYS A 302 -5.28 -15.26 -15.73
CA LYS A 302 -6.47 -14.83 -16.47
C LYS A 302 -6.36 -13.36 -16.88
N THR A 303 -6.05 -12.47 -15.94
CA THR A 303 -5.87 -11.03 -16.21
C THR A 303 -4.78 -10.79 -17.25
N ALA A 304 -3.65 -11.51 -17.18
CA ALA A 304 -2.58 -11.41 -18.18
C ALA A 304 -3.06 -11.77 -19.59
N LYS A 305 -3.85 -12.84 -19.73
CA LYS A 305 -4.42 -13.26 -21.02
C LYS A 305 -5.46 -12.26 -21.54
N GLU A 306 -6.34 -11.78 -20.66
CA GLU A 306 -7.39 -10.80 -20.99
C GLU A 306 -6.81 -9.50 -21.55
N PHE A 307 -5.76 -8.98 -20.92
CA PHE A 307 -5.08 -7.75 -21.37
C PHE A 307 -3.91 -8.00 -22.32
N GLY A 308 -3.72 -9.24 -22.79
CA GLY A 308 -2.74 -9.58 -23.82
C GLY A 308 -1.27 -9.38 -23.41
N LEU A 309 -0.95 -9.47 -22.11
CA LEU A 309 0.42 -9.40 -21.61
C LEU A 309 1.28 -10.50 -22.23
N LYS A 310 2.52 -10.16 -22.60
CA LYS A 310 3.48 -11.10 -23.19
C LYS A 310 4.33 -11.70 -22.07
N LEU A 311 3.88 -12.81 -21.51
CA LEU A 311 4.57 -13.55 -20.45
C LEU A 311 5.21 -14.82 -21.04
N PRO A 312 6.53 -14.82 -21.37
CA PRO A 312 7.12 -15.85 -22.23
C PRO A 312 6.99 -17.29 -21.71
N MET A 313 6.95 -17.47 -20.39
CA MET A 313 6.89 -18.77 -19.73
C MET A 313 5.45 -19.22 -19.41
N ILE A 314 4.46 -18.33 -19.56
CA ILE A 314 3.06 -18.59 -19.22
C ILE A 314 2.27 -18.80 -20.52
N LYS A 315 1.73 -20.01 -20.67
CA LYS A 315 0.91 -20.41 -21.83
C LYS A 315 -0.57 -20.15 -21.61
#